data_AF-A0A0D0D045-F1
#
_entry.id   AF-A0A0D0D045-F1
#
_cell.length_a   1.000
_cell.length_b   1.000
_cell.length_c   1.000
_cell.angle_alpha   90.00
_cell.angle_beta   90.00
_cell.angle_gamma   90.00
#
_symmetry.space_group_name_H-M   'P 1'
#
loop_
_entity.id
_entity.type
_entity.pdbx_description
1 polymer ?
#
loop_
_entity_poly.entity_id
_entity_poly.type
_entity_poly.pdbx_seq_one_letter_code
_entity_poly.pdbx_strand_id
1 'polypeptide(L)' 'MKEAIMQAHDSILNARVKQTRDANRRCQPAPFEEGDLAYISTKNISFPKRYAWKLVLNFIGPYRVLK' A
#
# COMPACT_ATOMS: atom_id res chain seq x y z
N MET A 1 -17.58 37.23 4.91
CA MET A 1 -17.93 35.81 5.17
C MET A 1 -17.42 34.87 4.08
N LYS A 2 -17.61 35.19 2.78
CA LYS A 2 -17.13 34.36 1.66
C LYS A 2 -15.60 34.16 1.63
N GLU A 3 -14.84 35.20 1.97
CA GLU A 3 -13.37 35.14 1.99
C GLU A 3 -12.83 34.20 3.07
N ALA A 4 -13.42 34.21 4.26
CA ALA A 4 -13.03 33.30 5.35
C ALA A 4 -13.28 31.82 4.97
N ILE A 5 -14.33 31.54 4.19
CA ILE A 5 -14.63 30.20 3.70
C ILE A 5 -13.60 29.76 2.63
N MET A 6 -13.24 30.65 1.71
CA MET A 6 -12.20 30.36 0.71
C MET A 6 -10.83 30.14 1.38
N GLN A 7 -10.46 30.97 2.35
CA GLN A 7 -9.23 30.81 3.11
C GLN A 7 -9.19 29.50 3.91
N ALA A 8 -10.30 29.12 4.54
CA ALA A 8 -10.40 27.83 5.22
C ALA A 8 -10.27 26.66 4.23
N HIS A 9 -10.90 26.76 3.07
CA HIS A 9 -10.80 25.76 2.01
C HIS A 9 -9.36 25.56 1.53
N ASP A 10 -8.65 26.64 1.21
CA ASP A 10 -7.28 26.57 0.74
C ASP A 10 -6.32 26.05 1.82
N SER A 11 -6.60 26.39 3.09
CA SER A 11 -5.85 25.86 4.23
C SER A 11 -5.99 24.34 4.35
N ILE A 12 -7.20 23.80 4.13
CA ILE A 12 -7.45 22.35 4.13
C ILE A 12 -6.73 21.67 2.96
N LEU A 13 -6.75 22.29 1.78
CA LEU A 13 -6.13 21.75 0.57
C LEU A 13 -4.60 21.69 0.75
N ASN A 14 -3.99 22.76 1.25
CA ASN A 14 -2.56 22.81 1.56
C ASN A 14 -2.15 21.77 2.63
N ALA A 15 -2.97 21.58 3.67
CA ALA A 15 -2.72 20.58 4.70
C ALA A 15 -2.72 19.16 4.12
N ARG A 16 -3.64 18.85 3.21
CA ARG A 16 -3.70 17.54 2.54
C ARG A 16 -2.47 17.27 1.68
N VAL A 17 -2.05 18.25 0.87
CA VAL A 17 -0.83 18.13 0.04
C VAL A 17 0.39 17.82 0.90
N LYS A 18 0.52 18.51 2.05
CA LYS A 18 1.62 18.27 3.00
C LYS A 18 1.57 16.86 3.59
N GLN A 19 0.40 16.42 4.07
CA GLN A 19 0.21 15.08 4.62
C GLN A 19 0.52 13.98 3.59
N THR A 20 0.03 14.13 2.35
CA THR A 20 0.32 13.20 1.26
C THR A 20 1.80 13.16 0.93
N ARG A 21 2.47 14.31 0.87
CA ARG A 21 3.93 14.37 0.66
C ARG A 21 4.71 13.69 1.78
N ASP A 22 4.35 13.94 3.04
CA ASP A 22 5.03 13.36 4.20
C ASP A 22 4.81 11.84 4.28
N ALA A 23 3.60 11.36 3.99
CA ALA A 23 3.29 9.93 3.89
C ALA A 23 4.07 9.26 2.76
N ASN A 24 4.13 9.89 1.58
CA ASN A 24 4.83 9.35 0.41
C ASN A 24 6.36 9.42 0.54
N ARG A 25 6.91 10.34 1.34
CA ARG A 25 8.36 10.51 1.51
C ARG A 25 9.07 9.25 2.01
N ARG A 26 8.36 8.37 2.74
CA ARG A 26 8.89 7.09 3.24
C ARG A 26 8.39 5.88 2.45
N CYS A 27 7.48 6.10 1.49
CA CYS A 27 7.03 5.03 0.61
C CYS A 27 8.10 4.82 -0.47
N GLN A 28 8.76 3.67 -0.44
CA GLN A 28 9.62 3.26 -1.54
C GLN A 28 8.77 2.57 -2.61
N PRO A 29 8.91 2.94 -3.89
CA PRO A 29 8.28 2.16 -4.95
C PRO A 29 8.79 0.72 -4.86
N ALA A 30 7.88 -0.24 -5.03
CA ALA A 30 8.26 -1.64 -4.98
C ALA A 30 9.27 -1.92 -6.11
N PRO A 31 10.42 -2.56 -5.84
CA PRO A 31 11.50 -2.74 -6.81
C PRO A 31 11.23 -3.90 -7.79
N PHE A 32 9.98 -4.29 -8.02
CA PHE A 32 9.63 -5.45 -8.83
C PHE A 32 9.29 -5.02 -10.25
N GLU A 33 9.88 -5.70 -11.23
CA GLU A 33 9.61 -5.52 -12.65
C GLU A 33 8.74 -6.67 -13.21
N GLU A 34 8.12 -6.43 -14.36
CA GLU A 34 7.35 -7.46 -15.05
C GLU A 34 8.27 -8.63 -15.44
N GLY A 35 7.91 -9.85 -15.00
CA GLY A 35 8.71 -11.04 -15.21
C GLY A 35 9.60 -11.45 -14.03
N ASP A 36 9.72 -10.62 -13.00
CA ASP A 36 10.43 -10.99 -11.78
C ASP A 36 9.72 -12.11 -11.02
N LEU A 37 10.51 -12.90 -10.29
CA LEU A 37 10.01 -13.92 -9.38
C LEU A 37 9.95 -13.36 -7.96
N ALA A 38 8.74 -13.16 -7.46
CA ALA A 38 8.49 -12.60 -6.13
C ALA A 38 7.79 -13.61 -5.22
N TYR A 39 8.22 -13.65 -3.96
CA TYR A 39 7.51 -14.38 -2.90
C TYR A 39 6.35 -13.54 -2.36
N ILE A 40 5.18 -14.16 -2.19
CA ILE A 40 4.00 -13.46 -1.66
C ILE A 40 3.85 -13.77 -0.17
N SER A 41 3.69 -12.73 0.65
CA SER A 41 3.43 -12.90 2.08
C SER A 41 2.04 -13.49 2.33
N THR A 42 1.97 -14.50 3.18
CA THR A 42 0.73 -15.17 3.55
C THR A 42 -0.14 -14.40 4.54
N LYS A 43 0.37 -13.27 5.06
CA LYS A 43 -0.30 -12.46 6.07
C LYS A 43 -1.69 -11.95 5.65
N ASN A 44 -1.86 -11.64 4.36
CA ASN A 44 -3.09 -11.04 3.82
C ASN A 44 -3.82 -11.96 2.82
N ILE A 45 -3.50 -13.26 2.80
CA ILE A 45 -4.10 -14.22 1.86
C ILE A 45 -5.11 -15.10 2.61
N SER A 46 -6.30 -15.27 2.03
CA SER A 46 -7.28 -16.24 2.53
C SER A 46 -6.92 -17.65 2.06
N PHE A 47 -6.61 -18.55 2.98
CA PHE A 47 -6.43 -19.96 2.67
C PHE A 47 -7.79 -20.68 2.60
N PRO A 48 -7.91 -21.74 1.77
CA PRO A 48 -9.13 -22.53 1.72
C PRO A 48 -9.47 -23.12 3.10
N LYS A 49 -10.77 -23.21 3.38
CA LYS A 49 -11.32 -23.60 4.68
C LYS A 49 -10.74 -24.96 5.10
N ARG A 50 -10.02 -24.98 6.24
CA ARG A 50 -9.30 -26.11 6.91
C ARG A 50 -7.76 -26.04 6.89
N TYR A 51 -7.14 -25.02 6.29
CA TYR A 51 -5.72 -24.76 6.55
C TYR A 51 -5.53 -24.10 7.91
N ALA A 52 -4.86 -24.79 8.83
CA ALA A 52 -4.45 -24.21 10.10
C ALA A 52 -3.30 -23.22 9.87
N TRP A 53 -3.50 -21.96 10.27
CA TRP A 53 -2.51 -20.88 10.08
C TRP A 53 -1.15 -21.18 10.71
N LYS A 54 -1.13 -22.06 11.74
CA LYS A 54 0.10 -22.52 12.40
C LYS A 54 1.05 -23.32 11.51
N LEU A 55 0.55 -23.92 10.43
CA LEU A 55 1.34 -24.75 9.50
C LEU A 55 1.61 -24.05 8.16
N VAL A 56 1.15 -22.82 8.00
CA VAL A 56 1.33 -22.07 6.76
C VAL A 56 2.70 -21.41 6.76
N LEU A 57 3.42 -21.52 5.63
CA LEU A 57 4.68 -20.81 5.43
C LEU A 57 4.44 -19.29 5.43
N ASN A 58 5.38 -18.49 5.95
CA ASN A 58 5.24 -17.02 5.96
C ASN A 58 5.20 -16.41 4.55
N PHE A 59 5.75 -17.13 3.56
CA PHE A 59 5.84 -16.72 2.17
C PHE A 59 5.55 -17.89 1.25
N ILE A 60 4.72 -17.72 0.22
CA ILE A 60 4.48 -18.77 -0.78
C ILE A 60 5.23 -18.39 -2.04
N GLY A 61 5.99 -19.37 -2.56
CA GLY A 61 6.48 -19.55 -3.94
C GLY A 61 7.06 -18.35 -4.70
N PRO A 62 8.04 -18.57 -5.58
CA PRO A 62 8.36 -17.56 -6.58
C PRO A 62 7.23 -17.49 -7.61
N TYR A 63 6.40 -16.45 -7.53
CA TYR A 63 5.39 -16.12 -8.53
C TYR A 63 5.95 -15.11 -9.52
N ARG A 64 5.60 -15.27 -10.79
CA ARG A 64 5.96 -14.30 -11.82
C ARG A 64 5.06 -13.06 -11.70
N VAL A 65 5.67 -11.89 -11.61
CA VAL A 65 4.94 -10.61 -11.67
C VAL A 65 4.41 -10.42 -13.09
N LEU A 66 3.08 -10.28 -13.21
CA LEU A 66 2.38 -10.01 -14.46
C LEU A 66 1.96 -8.53 -14.52
N LYS A 67 1.73 -8.02 -15.72
CA LYS A 67 1.30 -6.66 -16.01
C LYS A 67 -0.15 -6.36 -15.63
#